data_AF-A0A942CKB7-F1
#
_entry.id   AF-A0A942CKB7-F1
#
_cell.length_a   1.000
_cell.length_b   1.000
_cell.length_c   1.000
_cell.angle_alpha   90.00
_cell.angle_beta   90.00
_cell.angle_gamma   90.00
#
_symmetry.space_group_name_H-M   'P 1'
#
loop_
_entity.id
_entity.type
_entity.pdbx_description
1 polymer ?
#
loop_
_entity_poly.entity_id
_entity_poly.type
_entity_poly.pdbx_seq_one_letter_code
_entity_poly.pdbx_strand_id
1 'polypeptide(L)'
;MDRQTRTPCIEVAIGRESRLYHAFVTTAPAKLDAPATLTLYEAPLSDVSGMAADPVALDTVRAREAARLVLVNSSELAWQRARYRQAKHLFTPADPVLVGLNTLQHWLWSRIGAPQLEPELAHA
;
A
#
# COMPACT_ATOMS: atom_id res chain seq x y z
N MET A 1 -10.09 3.88 27.17
CA MET A 1 -8.85 4.16 26.43
C MET A 1 -9.16 3.89 24.98
N ASP A 2 -9.72 4.89 24.31
CA ASP A 2 -10.26 4.79 22.95
C ASP A 2 -9.14 4.50 21.96
N ARG A 3 -9.05 3.24 21.54
CA ARG A 3 -8.15 2.79 20.47
C ARG A 3 -8.73 3.28 19.15
N GLN A 4 -8.62 4.58 18.88
CA GLN A 4 -9.01 5.13 17.60
C GLN A 4 -8.00 4.62 16.57
N THR A 5 -8.32 3.48 15.95
CA THR A 5 -7.58 2.87 14.84
C THR A 5 -7.68 3.78 13.62
N ARG A 6 -6.96 4.90 13.67
CA ARG A 6 -6.71 5.70 12.48
C ARG A 6 -5.80 4.88 11.58
N THR A 7 -6.23 4.72 10.32
CA THR A 7 -5.36 4.20 9.27
C THR A 7 -4.04 4.98 9.30
N PRO A 8 -2.89 4.31 9.45
CA PRO A 8 -1.62 4.98 9.56
C PRO A 8 -1.38 5.81 8.29
N CYS A 9 -0.86 7.01 8.49
CA CYS A 9 -0.64 7.96 7.42
C CYS A 9 0.72 8.63 7.55
N ILE A 10 1.19 9.17 6.43
CA ILE A 10 2.43 9.91 6.32
C ILE A 10 2.22 11.09 5.37
N GLU A 11 2.70 12.26 5.77
CA GLU A 11 2.83 13.40 4.88
C GLU A 11 4.17 13.31 4.14
N VAL A 12 4.12 13.40 2.82
CA VAL A 12 5.30 13.39 1.95
C VAL A 12 5.40 14.75 1.26
N ALA A 13 6.51 15.44 1.48
CA ALA A 13 6.82 16.71 0.85
C ALA A 13 7.90 16.52 -0.22
N ILE A 14 7.62 16.97 -1.45
CA ILE A 14 8.56 16.99 -2.57
C ILE A 14 8.60 18.42 -3.13
N GLY A 15 9.75 19.08 -3.02
CA GLY A 15 9.86 20.50 -3.38
C GLY A 15 8.93 21.37 -2.54
N ARG A 16 7.94 22.00 -3.18
CA ARG A 16 6.92 22.86 -2.54
C ARG A 16 5.55 22.18 -2.38
N GLU A 17 5.43 20.92 -2.77
CA GLU A 17 4.18 20.18 -2.72
C GLU A 17 4.19 19.17 -1.59
N SER A 18 3.15 19.19 -0.75
CA SER A 18 2.91 18.21 0.31
C SER A 18 1.65 17.41 -0.01
N ARG A 19 1.73 16.09 0.17
CA ARG A 19 0.60 15.16 -0.01
C ARG A 19 0.49 14.25 1.20
N LEU A 20 -0.73 14.05 1.67
CA LEU A 20 -1.04 13.08 2.72
C LEU A 20 -1.35 11.72 2.11
N TYR A 21 -0.72 10.68 2.63
CA TYR A 21 -0.87 9.30 2.19
C TYR A 21 -1.34 8.42 3.33
N HIS A 22 -2.27 7.51 3.05
CA HIS A 22 -2.76 6.51 3.99
C HIS A 22 -2.32 5.11 3.57
N ALA A 23 -1.94 4.26 4.53
CA ALA A 23 -1.42 2.93 4.26
C ALA A 23 -2.53 1.87 4.25
N PHE A 24 -2.50 1.00 3.23
CA PHE A 24 -3.45 -0.08 3.02
C PHE A 24 -2.78 -1.37 2.57
N VAL A 25 -3.39 -2.49 2.91
CA VAL A 25 -3.09 -3.80 2.34
C VAL A 25 -4.07 -4.10 1.21
N THR A 26 -3.56 -4.56 0.07
CA THR A 26 -4.38 -4.89 -1.09
C THR A 26 -3.88 -6.09 -1.88
N THR A 27 -4.78 -6.83 -2.52
CA THR A 27 -4.44 -7.82 -3.57
C THR A 27 -4.64 -7.26 -4.99
N ALA A 28 -5.03 -5.99 -5.11
CA ALA A 28 -5.15 -5.36 -6.41
C ALA A 28 -3.77 -5.26 -7.08
N PRO A 29 -3.64 -5.50 -8.39
CA PRO A 29 -2.42 -5.22 -9.13
C PRO A 29 -2.26 -3.73 -9.41
N ALA A 30 -1.01 -3.27 -9.61
CA ALA A 30 -0.66 -1.86 -9.78
C ALA A 30 -1.40 -1.14 -10.92
N LYS A 31 -1.81 -1.87 -11.96
CA LYS A 31 -2.61 -1.35 -13.08
C LYS A 31 -3.98 -0.78 -12.69
N LEU A 32 -4.46 -1.07 -11.49
CA LEU A 32 -5.74 -0.57 -10.97
C LEU A 32 -5.58 0.64 -10.05
N ASP A 33 -4.34 1.05 -9.79
CA ASP A 33 -4.01 2.08 -8.82
C ASP A 33 -4.35 3.47 -9.34
N ALA A 34 -4.66 4.39 -8.42
CA ALA A 34 -4.68 5.80 -8.78
C ALA A 34 -3.25 6.29 -9.06
N PRO A 35 -3.07 7.30 -9.92
CA PRO A 35 -1.76 7.76 -10.37
C PRO A 35 -0.74 8.06 -9.26
N ALA A 36 -1.17 8.57 -8.09
CA ALA A 36 -0.23 8.91 -7.02
C ALA A 36 0.03 7.76 -6.04
N THR A 37 -0.52 6.56 -6.25
CA THR A 37 -0.35 5.40 -5.34
C THR A 37 1.09 4.90 -5.34
N LEU A 38 1.62 4.62 -4.15
CA LEU A 38 2.97 4.10 -3.98
C LEU A 38 2.94 2.70 -3.35
N THR A 39 3.44 1.69 -4.07
CA THR A 39 3.71 0.34 -3.50
C THR A 39 4.98 0.35 -2.64
N LEU A 40 4.87 0.13 -1.33
CA LEU A 40 6.01 0.08 -0.41
C LEU A 40 6.63 -1.32 -0.31
N TYR A 41 5.79 -2.35 -0.37
CA TYR A 41 6.19 -3.74 -0.25
C TYR A 41 5.23 -4.62 -1.06
N GLU A 42 5.77 -5.64 -1.73
CA GLU A 42 5.02 -6.60 -2.54
C GLU A 42 5.51 -8.02 -2.20
N ALA A 43 4.56 -8.88 -1.83
CA ALA A 43 4.81 -10.25 -1.39
C ALA A 43 3.52 -11.08 -1.46
N PRO A 44 3.57 -12.41 -1.28
CA PRO A 44 2.36 -13.21 -1.12
C PRO A 44 1.44 -12.69 0.00
N LEU A 45 0.13 -12.89 -0.14
CA LEU A 45 -0.86 -12.40 0.82
C LEU A 45 -0.61 -12.92 2.23
N SER A 46 -0.06 -14.12 2.38
CA SER A 46 0.34 -14.67 3.69
C SER A 46 1.36 -13.81 4.43
N ASP A 47 2.28 -13.15 3.72
CA ASP A 47 3.30 -12.29 4.31
C ASP A 47 2.75 -10.88 4.60
N VAL A 48 1.85 -10.39 3.74
CA VAL A 48 1.28 -9.02 3.85
C VAL A 48 0.07 -8.97 4.78
N SER A 49 -0.70 -10.05 4.93
CA SER A 49 -1.94 -10.07 5.71
C SER A 49 -1.76 -9.72 7.18
N GLY A 50 -0.59 -10.03 7.75
CA GLY A 50 -0.26 -9.66 9.13
C GLY A 50 -0.19 -8.16 9.35
N MET A 51 -0.01 -7.37 8.27
CA MET A 51 0.06 -5.91 8.33
C MET A 51 -1.31 -5.24 8.25
N ALA A 52 -2.39 -5.98 8.04
CA ALA A 52 -3.75 -5.45 7.97
C ALA A 52 -4.33 -5.21 9.37
N ALA A 53 -5.08 -4.12 9.53
CA ALA A 53 -5.82 -3.85 10.77
C ALA A 53 -6.99 -4.80 10.97
N ASP A 54 -7.64 -5.18 9.86
CA ASP A 54 -8.75 -6.14 9.87
C ASP A 54 -8.23 -7.54 9.57
N PRO A 55 -8.76 -8.59 10.23
CA PRO A 55 -8.42 -9.97 9.91
C PRO A 55 -8.68 -10.29 8.44
N VAL A 56 -7.65 -10.71 7.72
CA VAL A 56 -7.77 -11.17 6.33
C VAL A 56 -7.95 -12.68 6.33
N ALA A 57 -9.08 -13.16 5.84
CA ALA A 57 -9.30 -14.59 5.66
C ALA A 57 -8.28 -15.15 4.64
N LEU A 58 -7.51 -16.15 5.07
CA LEU A 58 -6.54 -16.85 4.25
C LEU A 58 -7.01 -18.29 4.04
N ASP A 59 -6.94 -18.75 2.79
CA ASP A 59 -6.96 -20.15 2.43
C ASP A 59 -5.68 -20.49 1.64
N THR A 60 -5.43 -21.77 1.37
CA THR A 60 -4.20 -22.22 0.71
C THR A 60 -3.99 -21.63 -0.69
N VAL A 61 -5.06 -21.24 -1.39
CA VAL A 61 -5.00 -20.62 -2.71
C VAL A 61 -4.71 -19.13 -2.56
N ARG A 62 -5.46 -18.43 -1.70
CA ARG A 62 -5.33 -16.99 -1.46
C ARG A 62 -4.03 -16.61 -0.76
N ALA A 63 -3.46 -17.48 0.07
CA ALA A 63 -2.20 -17.24 0.76
C ALA A 63 -1.02 -16.98 -0.20
N ARG A 64 -1.11 -17.50 -1.44
CA ARG A 64 -0.13 -17.33 -2.51
C ARG A 64 -0.47 -16.20 -3.48
N GLU A 65 -1.64 -15.58 -3.34
CA GLU A 65 -2.04 -14.44 -4.17
C GLU A 65 -1.08 -13.27 -3.94
N ALA A 66 -0.69 -12.58 -5.01
CA ALA A 66 0.15 -11.39 -4.88
C ALA A 66 -0.59 -10.30 -4.09
N ALA A 67 0.08 -9.74 -3.10
CA ALA A 67 -0.44 -8.69 -2.25
C ALA A 67 0.60 -7.59 -2.03
N ARG A 68 0.11 -6.41 -1.66
CA ARG A 68 0.93 -5.20 -1.56
C ARG A 68 0.54 -4.38 -0.34
N LEU A 69 1.56 -3.82 0.32
CA LEU A 69 1.41 -2.68 1.21
C LEU A 69 1.55 -1.41 0.36
N VAL A 70 0.51 -0.60 0.30
CA VAL A 70 0.45 0.60 -0.54
C VAL A 70 0.16 1.86 0.27
N LEU A 71 0.70 2.99 -0.17
CA LEU A 71 0.31 4.33 0.24
C LEU A 71 -0.63 4.91 -0.82
N VAL A 72 -1.83 5.32 -0.39
CA VAL A 72 -2.83 5.93 -1.26
C VAL A 72 -3.00 7.39 -0.87
N ASN A 73 -2.94 8.30 -1.85
CA ASN A 73 -3.13 9.73 -1.62
C ASN A 73 -4.55 9.98 -1.08
N SER A 74 -4.67 10.80 -0.03
CA SER A 74 -5.95 11.16 0.57
C SER A 74 -6.95 11.73 -0.46
N SER A 75 -6.50 12.47 -1.48
CA SER A 75 -7.37 13.03 -2.51
C SER A 75 -7.94 11.97 -3.48
N GLU A 76 -7.25 10.84 -3.65
CA GLU A 76 -7.61 9.75 -4.57
C GLU A 76 -8.28 8.56 -3.86
N LEU A 77 -8.26 8.55 -2.52
CA LEU A 77 -8.66 7.41 -1.70
C LEU A 77 -10.09 6.92 -1.98
N ALA A 78 -11.04 7.84 -2.16
CA ALA A 78 -12.43 7.49 -2.44
C ALA A 78 -12.56 6.77 -3.79
N TRP A 79 -11.86 7.26 -4.81
CA TRP A 79 -11.83 6.66 -6.14
C TRP A 79 -11.14 5.29 -6.12
N GLN A 80 -9.98 5.18 -5.48
CA GLN A 80 -9.23 3.92 -5.38
C GLN A 80 -10.07 2.82 -4.73
N ARG A 81 -10.74 3.18 -3.62
CA ARG A 81 -11.61 2.27 -2.88
C ARG A 81 -12.77 1.77 -3.75
N ALA A 82 -13.40 2.66 -4.52
CA ALA A 82 -14.46 2.27 -5.45
C ALA A 82 -13.92 1.36 -6.55
N ARG A 83 -12.76 1.69 -7.13
CA ARG A 83 -12.13 0.94 -8.23
C ARG A 83 -11.75 -0.48 -7.84
N TYR A 84 -11.12 -0.65 -6.67
CA TYR A 84 -10.73 -1.96 -6.15
C TYR A 84 -11.94 -2.78 -5.73
N ARG A 85 -12.96 -2.16 -5.12
CA ARG A 85 -14.20 -2.84 -4.75
C ARG A 85 -14.92 -3.38 -5.98
N GLN A 86 -15.02 -2.58 -7.05
CA GLN A 86 -15.63 -3.01 -8.31
C GLN A 86 -14.89 -4.21 -8.91
N ALA A 87 -13.56 -4.22 -8.80
CA ALA A 87 -12.71 -5.31 -9.26
C ALA A 87 -12.60 -6.48 -8.26
N LYS A 88 -13.30 -6.43 -7.12
CA LYS A 88 -13.34 -7.46 -6.06
C LYS A 88 -11.97 -7.77 -5.43
N HIS A 89 -11.07 -6.79 -5.38
CA HIS A 89 -9.79 -6.93 -4.68
C HIS A 89 -9.91 -6.56 -3.20
N LEU A 90 -9.07 -7.20 -2.37
CA LEU A 90 -8.91 -6.82 -0.98
C LEU A 90 -8.40 -5.37 -0.89
N PHE A 91 -8.96 -4.58 0.02
CA PHE A 91 -8.47 -3.24 0.34
C PHE A 91 -8.84 -2.89 1.77
N THR A 92 -7.92 -3.13 2.70
CA THR A 92 -8.10 -2.93 4.15
C THR A 92 -7.01 -2.01 4.70
N PRO A 93 -7.32 -1.15 5.69
CA PRO A 93 -6.31 -0.35 6.37
C PRO A 93 -5.14 -1.19 6.89
N ALA A 94 -3.94 -0.63 6.87
CA ALA A 94 -2.82 -1.23 7.60
C ALA A 94 -3.01 -1.06 9.13
N ASP A 95 -2.50 -2.02 9.90
CA ASP A 95 -2.50 -1.97 11.36
C ASP A 95 -1.51 -0.88 11.83
N PRO A 96 -1.93 0.09 12.65
CA PRO A 96 -1.07 1.20 13.06
C PRO A 96 0.02 0.82 14.09
N VAL A 97 -0.10 -0.35 14.75
CA VAL A 97 0.92 -0.87 15.67
C VAL A 97 2.06 -1.51 14.87
N LEU A 98 1.74 -2.25 13.82
CA LEU A 98 2.73 -2.91 12.96
C LEU A 98 3.28 -1.99 11.87
N VAL A 99 2.41 -1.19 11.25
CA VAL A 99 2.72 -0.23 10.19
C VAL A 99 2.57 1.20 10.72
N GLY A 100 3.32 1.51 11.77
CA GLY A 100 3.41 2.86 12.31
C GLY A 100 4.20 3.82 11.42
N LEU A 101 4.28 5.10 11.82
CA LEU A 101 4.98 6.15 11.08
C LEU A 101 6.45 5.81 10.78
N ASN A 102 7.19 5.29 11.77
CA ASN A 102 8.59 4.91 11.59
C ASN A 102 8.75 3.80 10.55
N THR A 103 7.85 2.81 10.57
CA THR A 103 7.81 1.73 9.57
C THR A 103 7.56 2.31 8.19
N LEU A 104 6.58 3.20 8.03
CA LEU A 104 6.28 3.86 6.76
C LEU A 104 7.46 4.68 6.23
N GLN A 105 8.13 5.45 7.08
CA GLN A 105 9.33 6.21 6.71
C GLN A 105 10.46 5.29 6.27
N HIS A 106 10.70 4.20 6.98
CA HIS A 106 11.74 3.23 6.63
C HIS A 106 11.50 2.61 5.24
N TRP A 107 10.28 2.11 4.99
CA TRP A 107 9.94 1.55 3.68
C TRP A 107 10.00 2.58 2.55
N LEU A 108 9.55 3.81 2.82
CA LEU A 108 9.63 4.89 1.83
C LEU A 108 11.08 5.21 1.48
N TRP A 109 11.97 5.32 2.47
CA TRP A 109 13.40 5.54 2.23
C TRP A 109 14.06 4.36 1.52
N SER A 110 13.74 3.13 1.92
CA SER A 110 14.24 1.94 1.24
C SER A 110 13.84 1.93 -0.23
N ARG A 111 12.63 2.37 -0.56
CA ARG A 111 12.18 2.48 -1.95
C ARG A 111 12.91 3.56 -2.73
N ILE A 112 13.14 4.73 -2.13
CA ILE A 112 13.87 5.82 -2.78
C ILE A 112 15.34 5.44 -3.02
N GLY A 113 15.96 4.72 -2.09
CA GLY A 113 17.33 4.24 -2.20
C GLY A 113 17.51 2.94 -2.99
N ALA A 114 16.43 2.21 -3.28
CA ALA A 114 16.50 0.99 -4.07
C ALA A 114 16.84 1.34 -5.53
N PRO A 115 17.76 0.57 -6.18
CA PRO A 115 17.97 0.71 -7.61
C PRO A 115 16.65 0.41 -8.30
N GLN A 116 16.08 1.41 -8.96
CA GLN A 116 14.97 1.17 -9.87
C GLN A 116 15.55 0.30 -10.98
N LEU A 117 15.05 -0.93 -11.15
CA LEU A 117 15.33 -1.69 -12.36
C LEU A 117 14.92 -0.78 -13.52
N GLU A 118 15.92 -0.23 -14.22
CA GLU A 118 15.65 0.52 -15.44
C GLU A 118 14.84 -0.42 -16.33
N PRO A 119 13.71 0.03 -16.90
CA PRO A 119 13.06 -0.74 -17.94
C PRO A 119 14.11 -0.94 -19.03
N GLU A 120 14.45 -2.21 -19.27
CA GLU A 120 15.33 -2.62 -20.36
C GLU A 120 14.82 -1.88 -21.62
N LEU A 121 15.60 -0.91 -22.08
CA LEU A 121 15.39 -0.23 -23.36
C LEU A 121 15.68 -1.27 -24.45
N ALA A 122 14.78 -2.24 -24.57
CA ALA A 122 14.71 -3.12 -25.71
C ALA A 122 14.14 -2.30 -26.87
N HIS A 123 14.96 -2.19 -27.92
CA HIS A 123 14.66 -1.75 -29.28
C HIS A 123 14.98 -0.29 -29.63
N ALA A 124 16.20 -0.11 -30.16
CA ALA A 124 16.36 0.26 -31.58
C ALA A 124 17.56 -0.48 -32.18
#